data_AF-A0A4C1ZVE0-F1
#
_entry.id   AF-A0A4C1ZVE0-F1
#
_cell.length_a   1.000
_cell.length_b   1.000
_cell.length_c   1.000
_cell.angle_alpha   90.00
_cell.angle_beta   90.00
_cell.angle_gamma   90.00
#
_symmetry.space_group_name_H-M   'P 1'
#
loop_
_entity.id
_entity.type
_entity.pdbx_description
1 polymer ?
#
loop_
_entity_poly.entity_id
_entity_poly.type
_entity_poly.pdbx_seq_one_letter_code
_entity_poly.pdbx_strand_id
1 'polypeptide(L)'
;MAARRCPEGDRGRVTCRGELRGNLAVGAKSELESLKNISREVKESVILKLQDISELALRLDESRSRYVVELEREKARRAAELEAAEKRFNKINQENLDRYSKMENKMEKLLAEVASTKEMLGQMRVPEALAEIRKVVARPAPRIMNYAEAAAKPRQRPPCRPWPSTRLDEEARGQMVLSCSSVEDAKDRGAAQDAAPT
;
A
#
# COMPACT_ATOMS: atom_id res chain seq x y z
N MET A 1 33.85 16.13 59.55
CA MET A 1 32.73 16.38 58.63
C MET A 1 32.69 15.24 57.61
N ALA A 2 31.68 14.38 57.66
CA ALA A 2 31.55 13.27 56.72
C ALA A 2 30.86 13.75 55.44
N ALA A 3 31.55 13.66 54.30
CA ALA A 3 30.97 13.93 52.99
C ALA A 3 29.92 12.87 52.68
N ARG A 4 28.65 13.26 52.61
CA ARG A 4 27.57 12.36 52.17
C ARG A 4 27.81 12.03 50.68
N ARG A 5 27.95 10.75 50.36
CA ARG A 5 28.02 10.28 48.96
C ARG A 5 26.66 10.51 48.30
N CYS A 6 26.67 11.21 47.17
CA CYS A 6 25.48 11.37 46.33
C CYS A 6 25.14 10.05 45.61
N PRO A 7 23.85 9.69 45.50
CA PRO A 7 23.43 8.53 44.72
C PRO A 7 23.65 8.78 43.21
N GLU A 8 24.20 7.77 42.53
CA GLU A 8 24.47 7.79 41.09
C GLU A 8 23.15 7.74 40.30
N GLY A 9 22.75 8.88 39.78
CA GLY A 9 21.64 9.06 38.85
C GLY A 9 21.43 10.55 38.59
N ASP A 10 20.99 10.93 37.39
CA ASP A 10 20.85 12.35 37.01
C ASP A 10 19.92 13.13 37.94
N ARG A 11 18.88 12.48 38.48
CA ARG A 11 18.03 13.05 39.54
C ARG A 11 18.77 13.29 40.86
N GLY A 12 19.65 12.38 41.29
CA GLY A 12 20.45 12.53 42.51
C GLY A 12 21.55 13.59 42.39
N ARG A 13 22.02 13.85 41.17
CA ARG A 13 23.09 14.82 40.89
C ARG A 13 22.60 16.28 40.88
N VAL A 14 21.30 16.51 40.69
CA VAL A 14 20.67 17.85 40.71
C VAL A 14 20.31 18.25 42.14
N THR A 15 19.67 17.37 42.91
CA THR A 15 19.33 17.61 44.33
C THR A 15 20.57 17.85 45.18
N CYS A 16 21.62 17.04 45.00
CA CYS A 16 22.90 17.27 45.69
C CYS A 16 23.52 18.65 45.40
N ARG A 17 23.37 19.18 44.17
CA ARG A 17 23.97 20.47 43.79
C ARG A 17 23.20 21.67 44.35
N GLY A 18 21.87 21.60 44.41
CA GLY A 18 21.05 22.60 45.08
C GLY A 18 21.32 22.66 46.59
N GLU A 19 21.40 21.48 47.24
CA GLU A 19 21.75 21.36 48.66
C GLU A 19 23.16 21.90 48.96
N LEU A 20 24.16 21.55 48.14
CA LEU A 20 25.53 22.09 48.28
C LEU A 20 25.58 23.62 48.18
N ARG A 21 24.80 24.23 47.28
CA ARG A 21 24.77 25.70 47.11
C ARG A 21 24.08 26.40 48.27
N GLY A 22 22.96 25.88 48.75
CA GLY A 22 22.28 26.41 49.95
C GLY A 22 23.19 26.36 51.17
N ASN A 23 23.93 25.26 51.34
CA ASN A 23 24.87 25.09 52.46
C ASN A 23 26.04 26.09 52.40
N LEU A 24 26.54 26.44 51.21
CA LEU A 24 27.61 27.43 51.03
C LEU A 24 27.15 28.85 51.37
N ALA A 25 25.94 29.24 50.96
CA ALA A 25 25.41 30.57 51.26
C ALA A 25 25.11 30.75 52.75
N VAL A 26 24.62 29.70 53.42
CA VAL A 26 24.43 29.70 54.88
C VAL A 26 25.77 29.76 55.61
N GLY A 27 26.77 28.98 55.18
CA GLY A 27 28.12 29.02 55.75
C GLY A 27 28.77 30.40 55.63
N ALA A 28 28.70 31.02 54.45
CA ALA A 28 29.24 32.36 54.22
C ALA A 28 28.58 33.44 55.10
N LYS A 29 27.28 33.32 55.38
CA LYS A 29 26.58 34.23 56.31
C LYS A 29 27.11 34.07 57.74
N SER A 30 27.23 32.84 58.23
CA SER A 30 27.75 32.58 59.58
C SER A 30 29.21 33.03 59.75
N GLU A 31 30.04 32.82 58.74
CA GLU A 31 31.43 33.33 58.72
C GLU A 31 31.45 34.86 58.77
N LEU A 32 30.63 35.54 57.97
CA LEU A 32 30.53 37.01 57.95
C LEU A 32 30.05 37.59 59.29
N GLU A 33 29.08 36.95 59.93
CA GLU A 33 28.57 37.36 61.24
C GLU A 33 29.66 37.32 62.31
N SER A 34 30.56 36.34 62.25
CA SER A 34 31.66 36.14 63.22
C SER A 34 32.76 37.20 63.19
N LEU A 35 32.89 37.97 62.10
CA LEU A 35 33.96 38.94 61.92
C LEU A 35 33.77 40.18 62.80
N LYS A 36 34.69 40.48 63.72
CA LYS A 36 34.51 41.57 64.71
C LYS A 36 34.88 42.97 64.19
N ASN A 37 35.54 43.05 63.04
CA ASN A 37 36.25 44.26 62.59
C ASN A 37 35.48 45.04 61.50
N ILE A 38 34.23 44.68 61.24
CA ILE A 38 33.41 45.19 60.13
C ILE A 38 32.20 45.89 60.71
N SER A 39 31.81 47.03 60.13
CA SER A 39 30.61 47.75 60.54
C SER A 39 29.35 46.90 60.33
N ARG A 40 28.38 47.12 61.21
CA ARG A 40 27.10 46.39 61.21
C ARG A 40 26.34 46.56 59.89
N GLU A 41 26.27 47.78 59.38
CA GLU A 41 25.55 48.12 58.13
C GLU A 41 26.11 47.36 56.91
N VAL A 42 27.43 47.23 56.83
CA VAL A 42 28.08 46.47 55.75
C VAL A 42 27.73 44.99 55.84
N LYS A 43 27.74 44.41 57.05
CA LYS A 43 27.31 43.02 57.25
C LYS A 43 25.87 42.81 56.83
N GLU A 44 24.96 43.67 57.28
CA GLU A 44 23.53 43.59 56.94
C GLU A 44 23.31 43.69 55.42
N SER A 45 23.98 44.63 54.74
CA SER A 45 23.91 44.78 53.27
C SER A 45 24.38 43.52 52.53
N VAL A 46 25.47 42.90 52.99
CA VAL A 46 25.99 41.67 52.36
C VAL A 46 25.09 40.48 52.66
N ILE A 47 24.52 40.37 53.86
CA ILE A 47 23.57 39.30 54.21
C ILE A 47 22.34 39.33 53.30
N LEU A 48 21.78 40.52 53.04
CA LEU A 48 20.65 40.68 52.10
C LEU A 48 21.02 40.21 50.69
N LYS A 49 22.17 40.66 50.16
CA LYS A 49 22.64 40.19 48.84
C LYS A 49 22.85 38.68 48.78
N LEU A 50 23.36 38.07 49.86
CA LEU A 50 23.50 36.61 49.95
C LEU A 50 22.13 35.90 49.99
N GLN A 51 21.10 36.50 50.58
CA GLN A 51 19.72 36.01 50.49
C GLN A 51 19.21 36.06 49.05
N ASP A 52 19.36 37.19 48.36
CA ASP A 52 18.92 37.36 46.97
C ASP A 52 19.60 36.34 46.03
N ILE A 53 20.91 36.15 46.19
CA ILE A 53 21.68 35.15 45.41
C ILE A 53 21.15 33.74 45.68
N SER A 54 20.79 33.43 46.93
CA SER A 54 20.24 32.12 47.29
C SER A 54 18.88 31.89 46.63
N GLU A 55 18.00 32.89 46.63
CA GLU A 55 16.69 32.80 45.98
C GLU A 55 16.84 32.62 44.46
N LEU A 56 17.70 33.41 43.82
CA LEU A 56 17.97 33.27 42.38
C LEU A 56 18.52 31.89 42.03
N ALA A 57 19.41 31.33 42.86
CA ALA A 57 19.93 29.98 42.66
C ALA A 57 18.83 28.92 42.71
N LEU A 58 17.90 29.02 43.67
CA LEU A 58 16.75 28.12 43.77
C LEU A 58 15.84 28.23 42.55
N ARG A 59 15.50 29.45 42.12
CA ARG A 59 14.65 29.67 40.93
C ARG A 59 15.31 29.12 39.66
N LEU A 60 16.64 29.22 39.54
CA LEU A 60 17.39 28.63 38.44
C LEU A 60 17.34 27.09 38.48
N ASP A 61 17.52 26.47 39.65
CA ASP A 61 17.46 25.02 39.80
C ASP A 61 16.04 24.47 39.50
N GLU A 62 15.00 25.18 39.93
CA GLU A 62 13.62 24.86 39.54
C GLU A 62 13.40 25.00 38.03
N SER A 63 13.86 26.09 37.42
CA SER A 63 13.70 26.31 35.98
C SER A 63 14.41 25.23 35.15
N ARG A 64 15.61 24.82 35.58
CA ARG A 64 16.36 23.72 34.97
C ARG A 64 15.63 22.40 35.12
N SER A 65 15.11 22.12 36.32
CA SER A 65 14.35 20.89 36.58
C SER A 65 13.10 20.81 35.71
N ARG A 66 12.35 21.92 35.58
CA ARG A 66 11.19 22.01 34.67
C ARG A 66 11.59 21.78 33.21
N TYR A 67 12.66 22.43 32.75
CA TYR A 67 13.13 22.28 31.38
C TYR A 67 13.52 20.84 31.05
N VAL A 68 14.24 20.14 31.94
CA VAL A 68 14.63 18.74 31.72
C VAL A 68 13.41 17.85 31.55
N VAL A 69 12.40 17.99 32.41
CA VAL A 69 11.17 17.19 32.33
C VAL A 69 10.42 17.45 31.02
N GLU A 70 10.25 18.71 30.61
CA GLU A 70 9.59 19.05 29.35
C GLU A 70 10.37 18.54 28.14
N LEU A 71 11.71 18.61 28.18
CA LEU A 71 12.56 18.08 27.13
C LEU A 71 12.43 16.55 27.01
N GLU A 72 12.37 15.83 28.13
CA GLU A 72 12.16 14.37 28.13
C GLU A 72 10.78 13.99 27.59
N ARG A 73 9.74 14.73 27.96
CA ARG A 73 8.38 14.56 27.41
C ARG A 73 8.34 14.79 25.91
N GLU A 74 8.98 15.86 25.45
CA GLU A 74 9.04 16.19 24.03
C GLU A 74 9.81 15.15 23.22
N LYS A 75 10.91 14.63 23.75
CA LYS A 75 11.64 13.51 23.14
C LYS A 75 10.76 12.26 23.03
N ALA A 76 10.00 11.94 24.07
CA ALA A 76 9.08 10.80 24.06
C ALA A 76 7.95 10.98 23.03
N ARG A 77 7.36 12.18 22.93
CA ARG A 77 6.35 12.52 21.91
C ARG A 77 6.90 12.32 20.49
N ARG A 78 8.06 12.90 20.20
CA ARG A 78 8.70 12.78 18.88
C ARG A 78 9.06 11.35 18.52
N ALA A 79 9.53 10.55 19.49
CA ALA A 79 9.81 9.13 19.27
C ALA A 79 8.54 8.36 18.88
N ALA A 80 7.42 8.61 19.59
CA ALA A 80 6.14 7.97 19.28
C ALA A 80 5.58 8.40 17.91
N GLU A 81 5.72 9.67 17.54
CA GLU A 81 5.30 10.18 16.22
C GLU A 81 6.11 9.53 15.08
N LEU A 82 7.42 9.40 15.25
CA LEU A 82 8.30 8.73 14.29
C LEU A 82 7.95 7.24 14.16
N GLU A 83 7.74 6.54 15.27
CA GLU A 83 7.32 5.13 15.26
C GLU A 83 5.97 4.96 14.54
N ALA A 84 5.00 5.84 14.78
CA ALA A 84 3.72 5.81 14.09
C ALA A 84 3.86 6.09 12.58
N ALA A 85 4.73 7.02 12.19
CA ALA A 85 5.03 7.29 10.79
C ALA A 85 5.71 6.09 10.10
N GLU A 86 6.68 5.45 10.77
CA GLU A 86 7.36 4.26 10.27
C GLU A 86 6.38 3.09 10.08
N LYS A 87 5.48 2.86 11.03
CA LYS A 87 4.42 1.85 10.90
C LYS A 87 3.52 2.10 9.69
N ARG A 88 3.13 3.36 9.45
CA ARG A 88 2.33 3.74 8.27
C ARG A 88 3.11 3.49 6.98
N PHE A 89 4.39 3.87 6.95
CA PHE A 89 5.26 3.64 5.80
C PHE A 89 5.41 2.14 5.49
N ASN A 90 5.72 1.33 6.50
CA ASN A 90 5.87 -0.12 6.33
C ASN A 90 4.58 -0.78 5.84
N LYS A 91 3.42 -0.34 6.36
CA LYS A 91 2.12 -0.81 5.88
C LYS A 91 1.90 -0.50 4.40
N ILE A 92 2.13 0.74 3.98
CA ILE A 92 2.01 1.15 2.57
C ILE A 92 2.97 0.36 1.70
N ASN A 93 4.20 0.17 2.17
CA ASN A 93 5.21 -0.57 1.42
C ASN A 93 4.81 -2.05 1.24
N GLN A 94 4.28 -2.68 2.29
CA GLN A 94 3.77 -4.04 2.20
C GLN A 94 2.59 -4.15 1.22
N GLU A 95 1.62 -3.22 1.31
CA GLU A 95 0.50 -3.18 0.36
C GLU A 95 0.96 -3.02 -1.09
N ASN A 96 2.02 -2.25 -1.31
CA ASN A 96 2.61 -2.10 -2.64
C ASN A 96 3.26 -3.40 -3.11
N LEU A 97 4.05 -4.08 -2.26
CA LEU A 97 4.64 -5.38 -2.58
C LEU A 97 3.55 -6.41 -2.94
N ASP A 98 2.46 -6.47 -2.17
CA ASP A 98 1.35 -7.38 -2.44
C ASP A 98 0.67 -7.07 -3.78
N ARG A 99 0.54 -5.79 -4.14
CA ARG A 99 -0.01 -5.37 -5.45
C ARG A 99 0.91 -5.78 -6.60
N TYR A 100 2.22 -5.59 -6.46
CA TYR A 100 3.19 -6.00 -7.46
C TYR A 100 3.17 -7.51 -7.66
N SER A 101 3.20 -8.29 -6.58
CA SER A 101 3.12 -9.75 -6.66
C SER A 101 1.83 -10.23 -7.35
N LYS A 102 0.68 -9.61 -7.06
CA LYS A 102 -0.58 -9.92 -7.76
C LYS A 102 -0.51 -9.63 -9.26
N MET A 103 0.15 -8.55 -9.65
CA MET A 103 0.30 -8.18 -11.06
C MET A 103 1.28 -9.10 -11.79
N GLU A 104 2.40 -9.45 -11.16
CA GLU A 104 3.36 -10.43 -11.67
C GLU A 104 2.68 -11.76 -11.95
N ASN A 105 1.89 -12.27 -11.01
CA ASN A 105 1.12 -13.51 -11.20
C ASN A 105 0.12 -13.43 -12.38
N LYS A 106 -0.49 -12.26 -12.61
CA LYS A 106 -1.38 -12.05 -13.78
C LYS A 106 -0.58 -12.04 -15.08
N MET A 107 0.56 -11.37 -15.08
CA MET A 107 1.45 -11.30 -16.23
C MET A 107 1.99 -12.69 -16.60
N GLU A 108 2.37 -13.51 -15.61
CA GLU A 108 2.81 -14.89 -15.83
C GLU A 108 1.71 -15.74 -16.48
N LYS A 109 0.46 -15.61 -16.02
CA LYS A 109 -0.69 -16.28 -16.65
C LYS A 109 -0.92 -15.82 -18.08
N LEU A 110 -0.91 -14.51 -18.33
CA LEU A 110 -1.06 -13.96 -19.67
C LEU A 110 0.07 -14.42 -20.59
N LEU A 111 1.31 -14.50 -20.10
CA LEU A 111 2.45 -15.02 -20.85
C LEU A 111 2.24 -16.50 -21.22
N ALA A 112 1.73 -17.31 -20.30
CA ALA A 112 1.41 -18.71 -20.56
C ALA A 112 0.27 -18.87 -21.60
N GLU A 113 -0.79 -18.06 -21.50
CA GLU A 113 -1.89 -18.04 -22.47
C GLU A 113 -1.44 -17.60 -23.87
N VAL A 114 -0.60 -16.56 -23.95
CA VAL A 114 0.01 -16.10 -25.21
C VAL A 114 0.90 -17.19 -25.80
N ALA A 115 1.72 -17.87 -24.99
CA ALA A 115 2.54 -18.98 -25.44
C ALA A 115 1.70 -20.16 -25.96
N SER A 116 0.63 -20.52 -25.25
CA SER A 116 -0.31 -21.58 -25.66
C SER A 116 -1.01 -21.24 -26.98
N THR A 117 -1.52 -20.01 -27.12
CA THR A 117 -2.17 -19.56 -28.36
C THR A 117 -1.18 -19.56 -29.53
N LYS A 118 0.04 -19.11 -29.31
CA LYS A 118 1.12 -19.14 -30.32
C LYS A 118 1.44 -20.58 -30.74
N GLU A 119 1.49 -21.53 -29.81
CA GLU A 119 1.69 -22.94 -30.12
C GLU A 119 0.55 -23.50 -30.97
N MET A 120 -0.70 -23.24 -30.59
CA MET A 120 -1.88 -23.66 -31.36
C MET A 120 -1.86 -23.10 -32.79
N LEU A 121 -1.56 -21.80 -32.95
CA LEU A 121 -1.45 -21.17 -34.27
C LEU A 121 -0.29 -21.77 -35.10
N GLY A 122 0.84 -22.10 -34.46
CA GLY A 122 1.97 -22.75 -35.11
C GLY A 122 1.65 -24.16 -35.64
N GLN A 123 0.67 -24.85 -35.06
CA GLN A 123 0.20 -26.16 -35.51
C GLN A 123 -0.81 -26.08 -36.67
N MET A 124 -1.36 -24.91 -36.98
CA MET A 124 -2.31 -24.75 -38.07
C MET A 124 -1.63 -24.81 -39.45
N ARG A 125 -2.06 -25.75 -40.30
CA ARG A 125 -1.61 -25.90 -41.71
C ARG A 125 -2.29 -24.92 -42.65
N VAL A 126 -2.20 -23.62 -42.34
CA VAL A 126 -2.83 -22.55 -43.13
C VAL A 126 -2.31 -22.53 -44.58
N PRO A 127 -0.99 -22.65 -44.84
CA PRO A 127 -0.47 -22.65 -46.22
C PRO A 127 -0.98 -23.83 -47.05
N GLU A 128 -1.04 -25.03 -46.47
CA GLU A 128 -1.50 -26.25 -47.14
C GLU A 128 -3.00 -26.16 -47.45
N ALA A 129 -3.82 -25.73 -46.48
CA ALA A 129 -5.26 -25.54 -46.67
C ALA A 129 -5.55 -24.49 -47.76
N LEU A 130 -4.80 -23.39 -47.79
CA LEU A 130 -4.92 -22.38 -48.84
C LEU A 130 -4.50 -22.92 -50.22
N ALA A 131 -3.48 -23.78 -50.28
CA ALA A 131 -3.07 -24.43 -51.53
C ALA A 131 -4.15 -25.38 -52.06
N GLU A 132 -4.83 -26.12 -51.19
CA GLU A 132 -5.97 -26.98 -51.57
C GLU A 132 -7.15 -26.17 -52.10
N ILE A 133 -7.52 -25.06 -51.45
CA ILE A 133 -8.59 -24.17 -51.91
C ILE A 133 -8.23 -23.59 -53.28
N ARG A 134 -7.00 -23.12 -53.48
CA ARG A 134 -6.54 -22.59 -54.78
C ARG A 134 -6.66 -23.65 -55.89
N LYS A 135 -6.37 -24.92 -55.60
CA LYS A 135 -6.57 -26.02 -56.56
C LYS A 135 -8.04 -26.21 -56.94
N VAL A 136 -8.96 -26.11 -55.98
CA VAL A 136 -10.40 -26.22 -56.25
C VAL A 136 -10.89 -25.03 -57.07
N VAL A 137 -10.47 -23.81 -56.73
CA VAL A 137 -10.85 -22.58 -57.45
C VAL A 137 -10.29 -22.56 -58.87
N ALA A 138 -9.10 -23.11 -59.08
CA ALA A 138 -8.50 -23.23 -60.41
C ALA A 138 -9.13 -24.34 -61.27
N ARG A 139 -10.04 -25.17 -60.74
CA ARG A 139 -10.80 -26.11 -61.57
C ARG A 139 -11.70 -25.32 -62.52
N PRO A 140 -11.64 -25.59 -63.83
CA PRO A 140 -12.53 -24.96 -64.79
C PRO A 140 -13.98 -25.16 -64.37
N ALA A 141 -14.77 -24.08 -64.38
CA ALA A 141 -16.19 -24.14 -64.10
C ALA A 141 -16.82 -25.26 -64.95
N PRO A 142 -17.66 -26.14 -64.37
CA PRO A 142 -18.32 -27.19 -65.13
C PRO A 142 -18.95 -26.56 -66.37
N ARG A 143 -18.62 -27.08 -67.56
CA ARG A 143 -19.19 -26.57 -68.81
C ARG A 143 -20.70 -26.69 -68.69
N ILE A 144 -21.38 -25.56 -68.52
CA ILE A 144 -22.83 -25.50 -68.47
C ILE A 144 -23.31 -25.98 -69.84
N MET A 145 -23.93 -27.15 -69.87
CA MET A 145 -24.56 -27.67 -71.08
C MET A 145 -25.61 -26.67 -71.55
N ASN A 146 -25.55 -26.30 -72.83
CA ASN A 146 -26.47 -25.33 -73.42
C ASN A 146 -27.91 -25.86 -73.30
N TYR A 147 -28.79 -25.06 -72.70
CA TYR A 147 -30.18 -25.44 -72.43
C TYR A 147 -30.96 -25.80 -73.72
N ALA A 148 -30.58 -25.20 -74.85
CA ALA A 148 -31.16 -25.52 -76.15
C ALA A 148 -30.78 -26.92 -76.65
N GLU A 149 -29.55 -27.37 -76.37
CA GLU A 149 -29.06 -28.69 -76.75
C GLU A 149 -29.61 -29.80 -75.84
N ALA A 150 -29.89 -29.48 -74.56
CA ALA A 150 -30.58 -30.37 -73.64
C ALA A 150 -32.07 -30.59 -74.00
N ALA A 151 -32.73 -29.57 -74.55
CA ALA A 151 -34.12 -29.63 -75.00
C ALA A 151 -34.31 -30.31 -76.36
N ALA A 152 -33.27 -30.31 -77.22
CA ALA A 152 -33.30 -30.95 -78.53
C ALA A 152 -33.05 -32.48 -78.48
N LYS A 153 -32.67 -33.03 -77.32
CA LYS A 153 -32.44 -34.47 -77.16
C LYS A 153 -33.78 -35.19 -76.95
N PRO A 154 -34.20 -36.10 -77.86
CA PRO A 154 -35.47 -36.80 -77.70
C PRO A 154 -35.46 -37.62 -76.41
N ARG A 155 -36.45 -37.35 -75.56
CA ARG A 155 -36.66 -38.00 -74.27
C ARG A 155 -36.97 -39.48 -74.53
N GLN A 156 -35.97 -40.37 -74.43
CA GLN A 156 -36.27 -41.79 -74.29
C GLN A 156 -36.96 -41.98 -72.94
N ARG A 157 -38.22 -42.40 -72.99
CA ARG A 157 -39.05 -42.68 -71.83
C ARG A 157 -38.44 -43.89 -71.10
N PRO A 158 -37.93 -43.77 -69.86
CA PRO A 158 -37.66 -44.97 -69.08
C PRO A 158 -39.00 -45.63 -68.74
N PRO A 159 -39.09 -46.97 -68.69
CA PRO A 159 -40.29 -47.65 -68.26
C PRO A 159 -40.65 -47.19 -66.83
N CYS A 160 -41.94 -46.92 -66.59
CA CYS A 160 -42.46 -46.62 -65.26
C CYS A 160 -42.04 -47.71 -64.28
N ARG A 161 -41.12 -47.40 -63.37
CA ARG A 161 -40.94 -48.18 -62.14
C ARG A 161 -41.98 -47.72 -61.12
N PRO A 162 -42.62 -48.64 -60.39
CA PRO A 162 -43.44 -48.29 -59.23
C PRO A 162 -42.57 -47.56 -58.20
N TRP A 163 -43.09 -46.47 -57.64
CA TRP A 163 -42.46 -45.76 -56.53
C TRP A 163 -42.40 -46.67 -55.30
N PRO A 164 -41.24 -46.86 -54.65
CA PRO A 164 -41.19 -47.46 -53.32
C PRO A 164 -41.74 -46.43 -52.33
N SER A 165 -42.90 -46.72 -51.76
CA SER A 165 -43.48 -45.97 -50.65
C SER A 165 -42.72 -46.30 -49.36
N THR A 166 -41.61 -45.61 -49.10
CA THR A 166 -41.00 -45.61 -47.77
C THR A 166 -41.60 -44.49 -46.94
N ARG A 167 -42.35 -44.88 -45.89
CA ARG A 167 -42.74 -44.04 -44.76
C ARG A 167 -41.49 -43.37 -44.20
N LEU A 168 -41.52 -42.04 -44.13
CA LEU A 168 -40.65 -41.28 -43.23
C LEU A 168 -41.51 -40.97 -42.02
N ASP A 169 -41.21 -41.64 -40.90
CA ASP A 169 -41.70 -41.25 -39.60
C ASP A 169 -41.10 -39.87 -39.26
N GLU A 170 -41.99 -38.90 -39.03
CA GLU A 170 -41.71 -37.61 -38.43
C GLU A 170 -41.40 -37.79 -36.94
N GLU A 171 -40.12 -37.74 -36.56
CA GLU A 171 -39.79 -37.42 -35.16
C GLU A 171 -38.48 -36.64 -35.06
N ALA A 172 -38.57 -35.33 -35.34
CA ALA A 172 -37.56 -34.36 -34.94
C ALA A 172 -38.24 -33.02 -34.63
N ARG A 173 -39.15 -33.02 -33.65
CA ARG A 173 -39.59 -31.78 -32.99
C ARG A 173 -38.69 -31.52 -31.78
N GLY A 174 -37.74 -30.63 -31.99
CA GLY A 174 -37.39 -29.55 -31.06
C GLY A 174 -36.95 -29.92 -29.65
N GLN A 175 -35.64 -29.98 -29.44
CA GLN A 175 -35.01 -29.46 -28.23
C GLN A 175 -33.76 -28.67 -28.62
N MET A 176 -33.98 -27.42 -29.05
CA MET A 176 -32.95 -26.40 -29.06
C MET A 176 -33.01 -25.70 -27.70
N VAL A 177 -32.29 -26.25 -26.72
CA VAL A 177 -32.05 -25.58 -25.44
C VAL A 177 -31.12 -24.39 -25.72
N LEU A 178 -31.72 -23.19 -25.78
CA LEU A 178 -31.02 -21.92 -25.75
C LEU A 178 -30.38 -21.74 -24.36
N SER A 179 -29.14 -22.21 -24.20
CA SER A 179 -28.30 -21.79 -23.07
C SER A 179 -27.77 -20.38 -23.36
N CYS A 180 -28.55 -19.37 -22.96
CA CYS A 180 -28.03 -18.01 -22.80
C CYS A 180 -27.22 -17.95 -21.50
N SER A 181 -25.90 -18.05 -21.59
CA SER A 181 -24.99 -17.57 -20.55
C SER A 181 -24.30 -16.33 -21.10
N SER A 182 -24.95 -15.17 -20.91
CA SER A 182 -24.34 -13.88 -21.17
C SER A 182 -23.45 -13.53 -19.98
N VAL A 183 -22.14 -13.66 -20.17
CA VAL A 183 -21.13 -12.90 -19.43
C VAL A 183 -21.00 -11.58 -20.17
N GLU A 184 -21.27 -10.45 -19.53
CA GLU A 184 -20.53 -9.19 -19.77
C GLU A 184 -20.55 -8.28 -18.54
N ASP A 185 -19.41 -7.63 -18.37
CA ASP A 185 -18.86 -6.87 -17.27
C ASP A 185 -19.35 -5.42 -17.14
N ALA A 186 -19.18 -4.90 -15.91
CA ALA A 186 -18.72 -3.57 -15.50
C ALA A 186 -19.39 -2.27 -16.03
N LYS A 187 -19.85 -1.43 -15.07
CA LYS A 187 -19.58 0.03 -15.09
C LYS A 187 -19.78 0.72 -13.73
N ASP A 188 -18.66 1.00 -13.07
CA ASP A 188 -18.26 2.27 -12.47
C ASP A 188 -19.34 3.30 -12.04
N ARG A 189 -19.31 3.69 -10.76
CA ARG A 189 -19.19 5.11 -10.33
C ARG A 189 -19.00 5.21 -8.82
N GLY A 190 -17.78 5.57 -8.42
CA GLY A 190 -17.52 6.23 -7.15
C GLY A 190 -18.15 7.63 -7.15
N ALA A 191 -18.68 8.03 -5.99
CA ALA A 191 -18.84 9.42 -5.61
C ALA A 191 -18.21 9.58 -4.22
N ALA A 192 -17.05 10.23 -4.20
CA ALA A 192 -16.53 10.88 -3.02
C ALA A 192 -17.53 11.91 -2.51
N GLN A 193 -17.60 12.08 -1.20
CA GLN A 193 -17.82 13.40 -0.62
C GLN A 193 -17.19 13.47 0.76
N ASP A 194 -16.17 14.34 0.81
CA ASP A 194 -15.62 14.96 2.01
C ASP A 194 -16.73 15.56 2.88
N ALA A 195 -16.58 15.41 4.20
CA ALA A 195 -17.02 16.41 5.16
C ALA A 195 -16.20 16.27 6.45
N ALA A 196 -15.23 17.16 6.63
CA ALA A 196 -14.77 17.56 7.95
C ALA A 196 -15.96 18.10 8.78
N PRO A 197 -15.89 18.11 10.12
CA PRO A 197 -15.52 19.40 10.71
C PRO A 197 -14.75 19.34 12.05
N THR A 198 -14.03 20.45 12.27
CA THR A 198 -13.51 21.05 13.53
C THR A 198 -12.32 20.40 14.22
#